data_AF-A0A2X0XGY6-F1
#
_entry.id   AF-A0A2X0XGY6-F1
#
_cell.length_a   1.000
_cell.length_b   1.000
_cell.length_c   1.000
_cell.angle_alpha   90.00
_cell.angle_beta   90.00
_cell.angle_gamma   90.00
#
_symmetry.space_group_name_H-M   'P 1'
#
loop_
_entity.id
_entity.type
_entity.pdbx_description
1 polymer ?
#
loop_
_entity_poly.entity_id
_entity_poly.type
_entity_poly.pdbx_seq_one_letter_code
_entity_poly.pdbx_strand_id
1 'polypeptide(L)'
;MARKVESRYILFTGENHEIVKFDFTQRQIETFITLWNQGYPINKIADRLNTSKVSVALIAMDLKMAGRIGPRVGGLLGKKKVIS
;
A
#
# COMPACT_ATOMS: atom_id res chain seq x y z
N MET A 1 22.67 -27.60 25.37
CA MET A 1 21.29 -27.12 25.13
C MET A 1 21.20 -26.68 23.67
N ALA A 2 20.29 -27.25 22.87
CA ALA A 2 20.08 -26.81 21.50
C ALA A 2 19.42 -25.41 21.49
N ARG A 3 19.95 -24.48 20.70
CA ARG A 3 19.38 -23.14 20.53
C ARG A 3 17.97 -23.29 19.96
N LYS A 4 16.96 -22.84 20.70
CA LYS A 4 15.58 -22.78 20.20
C LYS A 4 15.56 -21.78 19.04
N VAL A 5 15.54 -22.29 17.80
CA VAL A 5 15.42 -21.43 16.61
C VAL A 5 14.02 -20.85 16.65
N GLU A 6 13.93 -19.54 16.82
CA GLU A 6 12.66 -18.82 16.78
C GLU A 6 12.03 -19.00 15.39
N SER A 7 10.79 -19.50 15.33
CA SER A 7 10.08 -19.69 14.08
C SER A 7 9.80 -18.32 13.46
N ARG A 8 10.37 -18.08 12.27
CA ARG A 8 10.17 -16.82 11.53
C ARG A 8 8.77 -16.79 10.90
N TYR A 9 8.09 -15.66 11.00
CA TYR A 9 6.88 -15.38 10.23
C TYR A 9 7.25 -14.79 8.87
N ILE A 10 7.02 -15.55 7.79
CA ILE A 10 7.31 -15.13 6.41
C ILE A 10 6.01 -14.59 5.80
N LEU A 11 6.04 -13.34 5.36
CA LEU A 11 4.91 -12.68 4.72
C LEU A 11 4.63 -13.26 3.32
N PHE A 12 3.39 -13.16 2.88
CA PHE A 12 2.97 -13.48 1.51
C PHE A 12 3.16 -14.93 1.05
N THR A 13 3.00 -15.92 1.93
CA THR A 13 3.22 -17.34 1.63
C THR A 13 1.96 -18.15 1.30
N GLY A 14 0.78 -17.69 1.73
CA GLY A 14 -0.51 -18.35 1.44
C GLY A 14 -1.24 -17.83 0.19
N GLU A 15 -2.21 -18.60 -0.31
CA GLU A 15 -3.01 -18.33 -1.52
C GLU A 15 -3.71 -16.96 -1.50
N ASN A 16 -4.21 -16.53 -0.32
CA ASN A 16 -4.83 -15.21 -0.15
C ASN A 16 -3.91 -14.03 -0.48
N HIS A 17 -2.60 -14.25 -0.63
CA HIS A 17 -1.62 -13.23 -0.96
C HIS A 17 -1.38 -13.05 -2.47
N GLU A 18 -1.90 -13.95 -3.32
CA GLU A 18 -1.75 -13.84 -4.78
C GLU A 18 -2.40 -12.56 -5.34
N ILE A 19 -3.32 -11.95 -4.59
CA ILE A 19 -3.95 -10.66 -4.94
C ILE A 19 -3.00 -9.45 -4.74
N VAL A 20 -1.80 -9.65 -4.22
CA VAL A 20 -0.82 -8.59 -3.95
C VAL A 20 0.09 -8.44 -5.17
N LYS A 21 0.13 -7.23 -5.72
CA LYS A 21 0.95 -6.88 -6.89
C LYS A 21 2.16 -6.05 -6.46
N PHE A 22 3.29 -6.29 -7.10
CA PHE A 22 4.56 -5.59 -6.86
C PHE A 22 5.03 -4.75 -8.05
N ASP A 23 4.32 -4.81 -9.17
CA ASP A 23 4.59 -4.06 -10.39
C ASP A 23 3.41 -3.15 -10.74
N PHE A 24 3.75 -1.93 -11.14
CA PHE A 24 2.79 -0.91 -11.54
C PHE A 24 3.38 -0.08 -12.67
N THR A 25 2.52 0.34 -13.61
CA THR A 25 2.93 1.27 -14.65
C THR A 25 3.23 2.64 -14.06
N GLN A 26 4.09 3.41 -14.73
CA GLN A 26 4.41 4.79 -14.34
C GLN A 26 3.15 5.65 -14.18
N ARG A 27 2.16 5.50 -15.08
CA ARG A 27 0.86 6.18 -15.00
C ARG A 27 0.08 5.84 -13.73
N GLN A 28 0.11 4.58 -13.29
CA GLN A 28 -0.54 4.17 -12.04
C GLN A 28 0.16 4.81 -10.83
N ILE A 29 1.49 4.90 -10.84
CA ILE A 29 2.25 5.57 -9.79
C ILE A 29 1.96 7.08 -9.74
N GLU A 30 1.91 7.75 -10.89
CA GLU A 30 1.53 9.18 -10.96
C GLU A 30 0.09 9.42 -10.47
N THR A 31 -0.82 8.52 -10.83
CA THR A 31 -2.20 8.53 -10.34
C THR A 31 -2.25 8.34 -8.83
N PHE A 32 -1.47 7.38 -8.29
CA PHE A 32 -1.34 7.16 -6.85
C PHE A 32 -0.87 8.45 -6.13
N ILE A 33 0.23 9.06 -6.58
CA ILE A 33 0.83 10.25 -5.94
C ILE A 33 -0.18 11.40 -5.93
N THR A 34 -0.87 11.61 -7.06
CA THR A 34 -1.90 12.65 -7.18
C THR A 34 -3.01 12.46 -6.14
N LEU A 35 -3.57 11.26 -6.04
CA LEU A 35 -4.66 10.97 -5.09
C LEU A 35 -4.18 10.97 -3.63
N TRP A 36 -2.95 10.51 -3.38
CA TRP A 36 -2.31 10.56 -2.07
C TRP A 36 -2.23 11.99 -1.55
N ASN A 37 -1.69 12.90 -2.38
CA ASN A 37 -1.52 14.32 -2.06
C ASN A 37 -2.88 15.04 -1.93
N GLN A 38 -3.89 14.63 -2.69
CA GLN A 38 -5.26 15.13 -2.53
C GLN A 38 -5.95 14.61 -1.25
N GLY A 39 -5.34 13.67 -0.52
CA GLY A 39 -5.85 13.19 0.75
C GLY A 39 -6.89 12.07 0.65
N TYR A 40 -6.97 11.37 -0.48
CA TYR A 40 -7.89 10.23 -0.63
C TYR A 40 -7.45 9.03 0.23
N PRO A 41 -8.38 8.30 0.85
CA PRO A 41 -8.09 7.04 1.55
C PRO A 41 -7.62 5.96 0.57
N ILE A 42 -6.78 5.02 1.02
CA ILE A 42 -6.20 4.00 0.14
C ILE A 42 -7.22 3.04 -0.47
N ASN A 43 -8.41 2.89 0.12
CA ASN A 43 -9.49 2.11 -0.51
C ASN A 43 -9.96 2.77 -1.82
N LYS A 44 -10.17 4.09 -1.84
CA LYS A 44 -10.55 4.81 -3.07
C LYS A 44 -9.42 4.81 -4.09
N ILE A 45 -8.17 4.83 -3.64
CA ILE A 45 -7.01 4.69 -4.54
C ILE A 45 -6.96 3.27 -5.11
N ALA A 46 -7.21 2.25 -4.29
CA ALA A 46 -7.26 0.84 -4.73
C ALA A 46 -8.35 0.60 -5.77
N ASP A 47 -9.55 1.14 -5.54
CA ASP A 47 -10.65 1.11 -6.50
C ASP A 47 -10.23 1.77 -7.83
N ARG A 48 -9.55 2.92 -7.76
CA ARG A 48 -9.10 3.66 -8.93
C ARG A 48 -7.99 2.95 -9.72
N LEU A 49 -7.10 2.23 -9.04
CA LEU A 49 -6.00 1.48 -9.67
C LEU A 49 -6.39 0.04 -10.03
N ASN A 50 -7.63 -0.38 -9.73
CA ASN A 50 -8.12 -1.74 -9.89
C ASN A 50 -7.17 -2.78 -9.27
N THR A 51 -6.81 -2.56 -7.99
CA THR A 51 -5.89 -3.43 -7.24
C THR A 51 -6.32 -3.56 -5.78
N SER A 52 -5.65 -4.42 -5.02
CA SER A 52 -5.94 -4.64 -3.59
C SER A 52 -5.46 -3.47 -2.72
N LYS A 53 -6.14 -3.23 -1.59
CA LYS A 53 -5.75 -2.21 -0.60
C LYS A 53 -4.34 -2.47 -0.05
N VAL A 54 -3.96 -3.74 0.09
CA VAL A 54 -2.62 -4.16 0.50
C VAL A 54 -1.57 -3.68 -0.49
N SER A 55 -1.80 -3.89 -1.79
CA SER A 55 -0.88 -3.41 -2.83
C SER A 55 -0.73 -1.88 -2.80
N VAL A 56 -1.83 -1.14 -2.63
CA VAL A 56 -1.76 0.33 -2.50
C VAL A 56 -1.00 0.78 -1.25
N ALA A 57 -1.14 0.07 -0.13
CA ALA A 57 -0.34 0.34 1.06
C ALA A 57 1.15 0.09 0.82
N LEU A 58 1.51 -0.96 0.07
CA LEU A 58 2.89 -1.24 -0.32
C LEU A 58 3.46 -0.16 -1.25
N ILE A 59 2.67 0.36 -2.21
CA ILE A 59 3.07 1.53 -3.02
C ILE A 59 3.38 2.71 -2.09
N ALA A 60 2.56 2.98 -1.07
CA ALA A 60 2.81 4.06 -0.13
C ALA A 60 4.13 3.86 0.64
N MET A 61 4.41 2.63 1.09
CA MET A 61 5.66 2.30 1.79
C MET A 61 6.87 2.48 0.88
N ASP A 62 6.83 1.93 -0.33
CA ASP A 62 7.90 2.03 -1.33
C ASP A 62 8.20 3.49 -1.69
N LEU A 63 7.18 4.26 -2.09
CA LEU A 63 7.36 5.65 -2.47
C LEU A 63 7.82 6.53 -1.31
N LYS A 64 7.43 6.20 -0.07
CA LYS A 64 7.93 6.91 1.11
C LYS A 64 9.40 6.59 1.36
N MET A 65 9.79 5.33 1.24
CA MET A 65 11.18 4.87 1.35
C MET A 65 12.06 5.53 0.27
N ALA A 66 11.54 5.63 -0.96
CA ALA A 66 12.21 6.30 -2.07
C ALA A 66 12.16 7.84 -2.01
N GLY A 67 11.54 8.44 -0.98
CA GLY A 67 11.43 9.90 -0.83
C GLY A 67 10.50 10.60 -1.83
N ARG A 68 9.70 9.84 -2.59
CA ARG A 68 8.78 10.36 -3.62
C ARG A 68 7.47 10.90 -3.05
N ILE A 69 7.13 10.50 -1.82
CA ILE A 69 5.99 11.04 -1.06
C ILE A 69 6.38 11.37 0.39
N GLY A 70 5.69 12.35 0.96
CA GLY A 70 5.79 12.69 2.39
C GLY A 70 4.72 12.00 3.24
N PRO A 71 4.90 11.99 4.58
CA PRO A 71 3.79 11.70 5.49
C PRO A 71 2.65 12.71 5.26
N ARG A 72 1.40 12.28 5.47
CA ARG A 72 0.21 13.12 5.28
C ARG A 72 -0.78 12.93 6.43
N VAL A 73 -1.64 13.94 6.64
CA VAL A 73 -2.75 13.87 7.60
C VAL A 73 -3.67 12.69 7.24
N GLY A 74 -3.98 11.87 8.25
CA GLY A 74 -4.83 10.68 8.10
C GLY A 74 -4.13 9.44 7.55
N GLY A 75 -2.83 9.51 7.19
CA GLY A 75 -2.05 8.34 6.77
C GLY A 75 -2.74 7.52 5.67
N LEU A 76 -2.89 6.21 5.85
CA LEU A 76 -3.60 5.35 4.90
C LEU A 76 -5.12 5.63 4.83
N LEU A 77 -5.70 6.11 5.93
CA LEU A 77 -7.13 6.43 6.03
C LEU A 77 -7.51 7.73 5.32
N GLY A 78 -6.53 8.54 4.93
CA GLY A 78 -6.76 9.83 4.26
C GLY A 78 -7.56 10.83 5.12
N LYS A 79 -7.89 11.97 4.52
CA LYS A 79 -8.71 13.04 5.15
C LYS A 79 -10.10 13.16 4.51
N LYS A 80 -10.30 12.55 3.34
CA LYS A 80 -11.60 12.50 2.66
C LYS A 80 -12.44 11.39 3.28
N LYS A 81 -13.63 11.72 3.79
CA LYS A 81 -14.57 10.72 4.31
C LYS A 81 -14.91 9.71 3.22
N VAL A 82 -14.85 8.43 3.58
CA VAL A 82 -15.51 7.37 2.80
C VAL A 82 -16.99 7.47 3.16
N ILE A 83 -17.81 8.03 2.29
CA ILE A 83 -19.26 7.82 2.39
C ILE A 83 -19.49 6.45 1.75
N SER A 84 -19.85 5.47 2.59
CA SER A 84 -20.25 4.12 2.22
C SER A 84 -21.65 4.11 1.65
#